data_AF-A0AAV8U5P0-F1
#
_entry.id   AF-A0AAV8U5P0-F1
#
_cell.length_a   1.000
_cell.length_b   1.000
_cell.length_c   1.000
_cell.angle_alpha   90.00
_cell.angle_beta   90.00
_cell.angle_gamma   90.00
#
_symmetry.space_group_name_H-M   'P 1'
#
loop_
_entity.id
_entity.type
_entity.pdbx_description
1 polymer ?
#
loop_
_entity_poly.entity_id
_entity_poly.type
_entity_poly.pdbx_seq_one_letter_code
_entity_poly.pdbx_strand_id
1 'polypeptide(L)'
;MGWRGQLSQHLKELRILLCQTSPSSSSARAFVEKNYKDLKTLNPKLPILIREANGIEPQLWARYDMGVERGIKLNGLSEAQISKALEDLVKVGAALKA
;
A
#
# COMPACT_ATOMS: atom_id res chain seq x y z
N MET A 1 0.39 -1.50 -16.99
CA MET A 1 0.73 -0.19 -16.37
C MET A 1 -0.50 0.68 -16.05
N GLY A 2 -1.74 0.15 -15.96
CA GLY A 2 -2.94 0.98 -15.74
C GLY A 2 -3.44 1.11 -14.29
N TRP A 3 -3.20 0.10 -13.44
CA TRP A 3 -3.84 0.03 -12.11
C TRP A 3 -3.31 1.05 -11.11
N ARG A 4 -2.06 1.50 -11.25
CA ARG A 4 -1.44 2.47 -10.33
C ARG A 4 -2.15 3.82 -10.36
N GLY A 5 -2.73 4.24 -11.48
CA GLY A 5 -3.53 5.48 -11.55
C GLY A 5 -4.96 5.33 -10.99
N GLN A 6 -5.41 4.09 -10.77
CA GLN A 6 -6.77 3.80 -10.30
C GLN A 6 -6.87 3.73 -8.77
N LEU A 7 -5.74 3.85 -8.05
CA LEU A 7 -5.72 3.84 -6.58
C LEU A 7 -6.66 4.90 -6.00
N SER A 8 -6.62 6.13 -6.53
CA SER A 8 -7.51 7.22 -6.08
C SER A 8 -9.00 7.02 -6.42
N GLN A 9 -9.33 6.12 -7.35
CA GLN A 9 -10.72 5.85 -7.75
C GLN A 9 -11.39 4.82 -6.83
N HIS A 10 -10.61 3.88 -6.30
CA HIS A 10 -11.08 2.72 -5.56
C HIS A 10 -10.70 2.72 -4.08
N LEU A 11 -9.67 3.48 -3.69
CA LEU A 11 -9.23 3.64 -2.31
C LEU A 11 -9.49 5.06 -1.81
N LYS A 12 -9.79 5.18 -0.53
CA LYS A 12 -9.83 6.47 0.18
C LYS A 12 -8.52 6.79 0.87
N GLU A 13 -7.80 5.77 1.30
CA GLU A 13 -6.53 5.92 2.01
C GLU A 13 -5.68 4.66 1.82
N LEU A 14 -4.38 4.85 1.66
CA LEU A 14 -3.39 3.78 1.68
C LEU A 14 -2.43 4.04 2.84
N ARG A 15 -2.27 3.08 3.76
CA ARG A 15 -1.31 3.16 4.86
C ARG A 15 -0.27 2.06 4.71
N ILE A 16 1.00 2.43 4.81
CA ILE A 16 2.14 1.53 4.77
C ILE A 16 2.81 1.59 6.15
N LEU A 17 2.70 0.52 6.90
CA LEU A 17 3.38 0.34 8.18
C LEU A 17 4.67 -0.40 7.92
N LEU A 18 5.80 0.18 8.33
CA LEU A 18 7.11 -0.46 8.18
C LEU A 18 8.02 -0.15 9.37
N CYS A 19 9.03 -0.99 9.57
CA CYS A 19 10.11 -0.72 10.50
C CYS A 19 11.34 -0.16 9.77
N GLN A 20 11.96 0.86 10.38
CA GLN A 20 13.13 1.57 9.85
C GLN A 20 14.38 0.68 9.77
N THR A 21 14.55 -0.21 10.74
CA THR A 21 15.81 -0.94 10.95
C THR A 21 15.67 -2.45 10.79
N SER A 22 14.46 -3.00 10.96
CA SER A 22 14.27 -4.45 10.96
C SER A 22 14.51 -5.07 9.57
N PRO A 23 15.20 -6.23 9.47
CA PRO A 23 15.43 -6.92 8.20
C PRO A 23 14.12 -7.34 7.51
N SER A 24 13.11 -7.74 8.28
CA SER A 24 11.78 -8.13 7.78
C SER A 24 11.08 -7.03 7.00
N SER A 25 11.36 -5.75 7.31
CA SER A 25 10.80 -4.58 6.64
C SER A 25 11.66 -4.05 5.50
N SER A 26 12.80 -4.68 5.18
CA SER A 26 13.74 -4.18 4.16
C SER A 26 13.10 -4.09 2.77
N SER A 27 12.30 -5.07 2.37
CA SER A 27 11.60 -5.06 1.07
C SER A 27 10.50 -3.99 1.02
N ALA A 28 9.79 -3.77 2.12
CA ALA A 28 8.78 -2.71 2.23
C ALA A 28 9.42 -1.31 2.14
N ARG A 29 10.58 -1.10 2.77
CA ARG A 29 11.35 0.16 2.67
C ARG A 29 11.78 0.43 1.23
N ALA A 30 12.41 -0.55 0.59
CA ALA A 30 12.84 -0.42 -0.80
C ALA A 30 11.67 -0.19 -1.76
N PHE A 31 10.52 -0.83 -1.52
CA PHE A 31 9.30 -0.58 -2.28
C PHE A 31 8.84 0.88 -2.15
N VAL A 32 8.81 1.43 -0.94
CA VAL A 32 8.42 2.82 -0.69
C VAL A 32 9.39 3.78 -1.39
N GLU A 33 10.70 3.62 -1.22
CA GLU A 33 11.70 4.49 -1.84
C GLU A 33 11.58 4.53 -3.37
N LYS A 34 11.37 3.38 -4.01
CA LYS A 34 11.30 3.28 -5.48
C LYS A 34 9.96 3.72 -6.05
N ASN A 35 8.85 3.40 -5.39
CA ASN A 35 7.51 3.52 -5.99
C ASN A 35 6.69 4.71 -5.46
N TYR A 36 7.02 5.26 -4.28
CA TYR A 36 6.18 6.28 -3.64
C TYR A 36 5.98 7.52 -4.51
N LYS A 37 7.06 8.01 -5.14
CA LYS A 37 7.01 9.20 -6.00
C LYS A 37 6.02 9.01 -7.15
N ASP A 38 6.08 7.86 -7.83
CA ASP A 38 5.20 7.55 -8.95
C ASP A 38 3.75 7.38 -8.49
N LEU A 39 3.53 6.65 -7.39
CA LEU A 39 2.20 6.44 -6.82
C LEU A 39 1.54 7.76 -6.42
N LYS A 40 2.29 8.67 -5.81
CA LYS A 40 1.79 10.00 -5.39
C LYS A 40 1.57 10.94 -6.57
N THR A 41 2.44 10.89 -7.58
CA THR A 41 2.31 11.70 -8.80
C THR A 41 1.08 11.30 -9.60
N LEU A 42 0.82 10.00 -9.73
CA LEU A 42 -0.37 9.47 -10.41
C LEU A 42 -1.67 9.69 -9.60
N ASN A 43 -1.57 9.84 -8.28
CA ASN A 43 -2.73 9.95 -7.37
C ASN A 43 -2.55 11.12 -6.38
N PRO A 44 -2.53 12.38 -6.86
CA PRO A 44 -2.19 13.53 -6.02
C PRO A 44 -3.16 13.70 -4.83
N LYS A 45 -4.45 13.42 -5.05
CA LYS A 45 -5.52 13.54 -4.05
C LYS A 45 -5.61 12.36 -3.08
N LEU A 46 -4.94 11.24 -3.35
CA LEU A 46 -4.96 10.07 -2.47
C LEU A 46 -4.02 10.31 -1.27
N PRO A 47 -4.51 10.16 -0.03
CA PRO A 47 -3.67 10.09 1.14
C PRO A 47 -2.91 8.76 1.15
N ILE A 48 -1.60 8.84 0.91
CA ILE A 48 -0.66 7.72 1.08
C ILE A 48 0.13 8.00 2.35
N LEU A 49 -0.13 7.25 3.41
CA LEU A 49 0.44 7.44 4.73
C LEU A 49 1.54 6.42 4.97
N ILE A 50 2.77 6.88 5.09
CA ILE A 50 3.88 6.06 5.57
C ILE A 50 3.92 6.21 7.10
N ARG A 51 3.93 5.07 7.80
CA ARG A 51 3.94 5.00 9.26
C ARG A 51 5.10 4.10 9.68
N GLU A 52 6.10 4.74 10.25
CA GLU A 52 7.30 4.07 10.70
C GLU A 52 7.24 3.83 12.21
N ALA A 53 7.52 2.61 12.64
CA ALA A 53 7.67 2.29 14.06
C ALA A 53 8.70 1.18 14.28
N ASN A 54 9.27 1.14 15.48
CA ASN A 54 10.28 0.14 15.84
C ASN A 54 9.63 -1.19 16.22
N GLY A 55 10.17 -2.29 15.69
CA GLY A 55 9.73 -3.66 16.03
C GLY A 55 8.38 -4.08 15.44
N ILE A 56 7.78 -3.31 14.52
CA ILE A 56 6.51 -3.68 13.90
C ILE A 56 6.71 -4.63 12.73
N GLU A 57 5.72 -5.51 12.53
CA GLU A 57 5.62 -6.26 11.28
C GLU A 57 5.24 -5.31 10.14
N PRO A 58 5.88 -5.41 8.95
CA PRO A 58 5.51 -4.58 7.83
C PRO A 58 4.09 -4.95 7.36
N GLN A 59 3.23 -3.96 7.20
CA GLN A 59 1.83 -4.15 6.82
C GLN A 59 1.38 -3.10 5.81
N LEU A 60 0.45 -3.50 4.94
CA LEU A 60 -0.21 -2.64 3.97
C LEU A 60 -1.69 -2.59 4.29
N TRP A 61 -2.23 -1.39 4.47
CA TRP A 61 -3.62 -1.17 4.80
C TRP A 61 -4.28 -0.28 3.76
N ALA A 62 -5.44 -0.70 3.27
CA ALA A 62 -6.27 0.07 2.36
C ALA A 62 -7.62 0.34 3.01
N ARG A 63 -8.04 1.61 3.00
CA ARG A 63 -9.38 2.03 3.41
C ARG A 63 -10.23 2.32 2.19
N TYR A 64 -11.46 1.84 2.22
CA TYR A 64 -12.47 2.00 1.17
C TYR A 64 -13.61 2.92 1.64
N ASP A 65 -14.65 3.05 0.82
CA ASP A 65 -15.90 3.68 1.22
C ASP A 65 -16.56 2.97 2.42
N MET A 66 -17.44 3.67 3.13
CA MET A 66 -18.17 3.16 4.32
C MET A 66 -17.27 2.67 5.46
N GLY A 67 -16.00 3.12 5.52
CA GLY A 67 -15.07 2.77 6.60
C GLY A 67 -14.53 1.34 6.55
N VAL A 68 -14.72 0.62 5.45
CA VAL A 68 -14.18 -0.74 5.28
C VAL A 68 -12.66 -0.66 5.14
N GLU A 69 -11.94 -1.49 5.89
CA GLU A 69 -10.47 -1.55 5.85
C GLU A 69 -9.99 -2.97 5.56
N ARG A 70 -8.90 -3.09 4.78
CA ARG A 70 -8.22 -4.36 4.53
C ARG A 70 -6.73 -4.20 4.81
N GLY A 71 -6.22 -5.08 5.66
CA GLY A 71 -4.80 -5.16 6.02
C GLY A 71 -4.16 -6.43 5.46
N ILE A 72 -2.95 -6.29 4.89
CA ILE A 72 -2.12 -7.39 4.41
C ILE A 72 -0.77 -7.33 5.11
N LYS A 73 -0.32 -8.45 5.66
CA LYS A 73 1.04 -8.57 6.22
C LYS A 73 2.04 -8.72 5.07
N LEU A 74 3.12 -7.96 5.12
CA LEU A 74 4.18 -7.94 4.11
C LEU A 74 5.43 -8.73 4.52
N ASN A 75 5.36 -9.47 5.64
CA ASN A 75 6.50 -10.20 6.18
C ASN A 75 6.96 -11.28 5.18
N GLY A 76 8.25 -11.26 4.82
CA GLY A 76 8.83 -12.20 3.86
C GLY A 76 8.43 -11.99 2.39
N LEU A 77 7.67 -10.92 2.06
CA LEU A 77 7.30 -10.62 0.67
C LEU A 77 8.41 -9.83 -0.05
N SER A 78 8.63 -10.18 -1.31
CA SER A 78 9.46 -9.41 -2.25
C SER A 78 8.74 -8.15 -2.75
N GLU A 79 9.49 -7.18 -3.30
CA GLU A 79 8.91 -5.96 -3.90
C GLU A 79 7.85 -6.24 -4.98
N ALA A 80 8.04 -7.30 -5.78
CA ALA A 80 7.10 -7.73 -6.80
C ALA A 80 5.78 -8.27 -6.18
N GLN A 81 5.89 -9.02 -5.09
CA GLN A 81 4.72 -9.51 -4.36
C GLN A 81 3.98 -8.38 -3.64
N ILE A 82 4.71 -7.40 -3.07
CA ILE A 82 4.10 -6.20 -2.48
C ILE A 82 3.33 -5.40 -3.54
N SER A 83 3.91 -5.24 -4.73
CA SER A 83 3.24 -4.60 -5.87
C SER A 83 1.97 -5.33 -6.27
N LYS A 84 2.00 -6.66 -6.30
CA LYS A 84 0.84 -7.50 -6.62
C LYS A 84 -0.24 -7.43 -5.53
N ALA A 85 0.14 -7.46 -4.27
CA ALA A 85 -0.78 -7.29 -3.14
C ALA A 85 -1.48 -5.93 -3.19
N LEU A 86 -0.76 -4.86 -3.56
CA LEU A 86 -1.36 -3.54 -3.76
C LEU A 86 -2.34 -3.52 -4.94
N GLU A 87 -2.01 -4.18 -6.04
CA GLU A 87 -2.92 -4.34 -7.18
C GLU A 87 -4.22 -5.09 -6.77
N ASP A 88 -4.09 -6.15 -5.98
CA ASP A 88 -5.25 -6.91 -5.49
C ASP A 88 -6.13 -6.08 -4.55
N LEU A 89 -5.54 -5.22 -3.70
CA LEU A 89 -6.29 -4.26 -2.89
C LEU A 89 -7.09 -3.27 -3.74
N VAL A 90 -6.56 -2.85 -4.89
CA VAL A 90 -7.28 -1.99 -5.84
C VAL A 90 -8.45 -2.73 -6.46
N LYS A 91 -8.27 -3.99 -6.87
CA LYS A 91 -9.35 -4.84 -7.42
C LYS A 91 -10.47 -5.07 -6.42
N VAL A 92 -10.12 -5.30 -5.15
CA VAL A 92 -11.12 -5.39 -4.06
C VAL A 92 -11.91 -4.09 -3.95
N GLY A 93 -11.25 -2.93 -4.03
CA GLY A 93 -11.94 -1.64 -4.00
C GLY A 93 -12.85 -1.41 -5.20
N ALA A 94 -12.47 -1.92 -6.38
CA ALA A 94 -13.34 -1.89 -7.55
C ALA A 94 -14.59 -2.75 -7.35
N ALA A 95 -14.45 -3.95 -6.77
CA ALA A 95 -15.56 -4.85 -6.48
C ALA A 95 -16.48 -4.33 -5.37
N LEU A 96 -15.95 -3.64 -4.35
CA LEU A 96 -16.74 -3.06 -3.25
C LEU A 96 -17.57 -1.83 -3.66
N LYS A 97 -17.27 -1.24 -4.82
CA LYS A 97 -17.94 -0.04 -5.35
C LYS A 97 -19.02 -0.38 -6.38
N ALA A 98 -19.06 -1.64 -6.85
CA ALA A 98 -20.10 -2.19 -7.70
C ALA A 98 -21.31 -2.61 -6.85
#